data_AF-A0A6P5S495-F1
#
_entry.id   AF-A0A6P5S495-F1
#
_cell.length_a   1.000
_cell.length_b   1.000
_cell.length_c   1.000
_cell.angle_alpha   90.00
_cell.angle_beta   90.00
_cell.angle_gamma   90.00
#
_symmetry.space_group_name_H-M   'P 1'
#
loop_
_entity.id
_entity.type
_entity.pdbx_description
1 polymer ?
#
loop_
_entity_poly.entity_id
_entity_poly.type
_entity_poly.pdbx_seq_one_letter_code
_entity_poly.pdbx_strand_id
1 'polypeptide(L)'
;MQNLLYYYDDLIIKTVGSGRRTSSKKREKIIAMAKKAVEMYEGDQDYQFLHERVSDIYAECLKYDIKNLKKFEQQGKDNVNDPKHSLKLGLTDAARCCPSVDSFFDRATLLCESIAKKVFL
;
A
#
# COMPACT_ATOMS: atom_id res chain seq x y z
N MET A 1 -10.79 -14.14 -10.01
CA MET A 1 -11.08 -12.84 -9.39
C MET A 1 -12.49 -12.72 -8.80
N GLN A 2 -13.40 -13.69 -9.01
CA GLN A 2 -14.70 -13.72 -8.31
C GLN A 2 -14.58 -13.73 -6.77
N ASN A 3 -13.57 -14.39 -6.22
CA ASN A 3 -13.26 -14.40 -4.78
C ASN A 3 -12.77 -13.03 -4.25
N LEU A 4 -12.31 -12.14 -5.13
CA LEU A 4 -11.81 -10.82 -4.77
C LEU A 4 -12.99 -9.86 -4.52
N LEU A 5 -14.03 -9.91 -5.35
CA LEU A 5 -15.26 -9.12 -5.17
C LEU A 5 -15.97 -9.44 -3.84
N TYR A 6 -16.07 -10.72 -3.46
CA TYR A 6 -16.61 -11.12 -2.15
C TYR A 6 -15.71 -10.70 -0.99
N TYR A 7 -14.39 -10.82 -1.14
CA TYR A 7 -13.42 -10.33 -0.15
C TYR A 7 -13.55 -8.82 0.05
N TYR A 8 -13.71 -8.04 -1.02
CA TYR A 8 -13.92 -6.60 -0.95
C TYR A 8 -15.28 -6.24 -0.36
N ASP A 9 -16.36 -6.93 -0.72
CA ASP A 9 -17.67 -6.69 -0.11
C ASP A 9 -17.62 -6.94 1.41
N ASP A 10 -17.03 -8.05 1.86
CA ASP A 10 -16.85 -8.35 3.29
C ASP A 10 -15.86 -7.40 3.98
N LEU A 11 -14.72 -7.07 3.36
CA LEU A 11 -13.71 -6.19 3.92
C LEU A 11 -14.21 -4.75 4.00
N ILE A 12 -14.97 -4.25 3.01
CA ILE A 12 -15.62 -2.93 3.00
C ILE A 12 -16.75 -2.88 4.03
N ILE A 13 -17.56 -3.94 4.18
CA ILE A 13 -18.57 -4.00 5.25
C ILE A 13 -17.89 -3.93 6.63
N LYS A 14 -16.76 -4.61 6.80
CA LYS A 14 -16.04 -4.75 8.07
C LYS A 14 -15.20 -3.52 8.45
N THR A 15 -14.52 -2.87 7.51
CA THR A 15 -13.73 -1.64 7.75
C THR A 15 -14.63 -0.41 7.92
N VAL A 16 -15.74 -0.33 7.19
CA VAL A 16 -16.67 0.81 7.29
C VAL A 16 -17.68 0.65 8.45
N GLY A 17 -17.73 -0.54 9.06
CA GLY A 17 -18.60 -0.85 10.22
C GLY A 17 -18.12 -0.35 11.58
N SER A 18 -16.86 0.11 11.72
CA SER A 18 -16.27 0.41 13.04
C SER A 18 -15.99 1.89 13.33
N GLY A 19 -15.98 2.77 12.32
CA GLY A 19 -15.70 4.20 12.49
C GLY A 19 -16.96 5.08 12.47
N ARG A 20 -17.18 5.88 13.52
CA ARG A 20 -18.25 6.91 13.68
C ARG A 20 -18.90 7.36 12.35
N ARG A 21 -20.14 6.90 12.12
CA ARG A 21 -21.15 7.40 11.15
C ARG A 21 -20.62 8.19 9.95
N THR A 22 -19.82 7.58 9.08
CA THR A 22 -19.76 8.06 7.68
C THR A 22 -21.15 7.91 7.07
N SER A 23 -21.72 8.99 6.52
CA SER A 23 -23.07 8.94 5.94
C SER A 23 -23.15 7.84 4.87
N SER A 24 -24.31 7.17 4.75
CA SER A 24 -24.54 6.08 3.78
C SER A 24 -24.00 6.41 2.39
N LYS A 25 -24.23 7.64 1.94
CA LYS A 25 -23.78 8.18 0.65
C LYS A 25 -22.26 8.17 0.47
N LYS A 26 -21.48 8.42 1.52
CA LYS A 26 -20.00 8.36 1.44
C LYS A 26 -19.53 6.91 1.30
N ARG A 27 -20.18 5.96 1.97
CA ARG A 27 -19.88 4.53 1.87
C ARG A 27 -20.17 4.00 0.48
N GLU A 28 -21.36 4.32 -0.05
CA GLU A 28 -21.78 3.98 -1.41
C GLU A 28 -20.77 4.48 -2.46
N LYS A 29 -20.29 5.72 -2.31
CA LYS A 29 -19.25 6.27 -3.19
C LYS A 29 -17.95 5.49 -3.13
N ILE A 30 -17.48 5.12 -1.94
CA ILE A 30 -16.25 4.35 -1.77
C ILE A 30 -16.39 2.97 -2.41
N ILE A 31 -17.52 2.29 -2.20
CA ILE A 31 -17.83 1.00 -2.84
C ILE A 31 -17.84 1.14 -4.37
N ALA A 32 -18.50 2.17 -4.90
CA ALA A 32 -18.56 2.40 -6.34
C ALA A 32 -17.18 2.66 -6.96
N MET A 33 -16.30 3.40 -6.25
CA MET A 33 -14.92 3.63 -6.69
C MET A 33 -14.11 2.33 -6.71
N ALA A 34 -14.21 1.51 -5.66
CA ALA A 34 -13.52 0.22 -5.60
C ALA A 34 -13.98 -0.72 -6.73
N LYS A 35 -15.29 -0.82 -6.96
CA LYS A 35 -15.85 -1.63 -8.07
C LYS A 35 -15.32 -1.16 -9.43
N LYS A 36 -15.34 0.15 -9.67
CA LYS A 36 -14.79 0.74 -10.90
C LYS A 36 -13.29 0.46 -11.04
N ALA A 37 -12.51 0.52 -9.97
CA ALA A 37 -11.08 0.21 -10.01
C ALA A 37 -10.82 -1.22 -10.45
N VAL A 38 -11.60 -2.18 -9.93
CA VAL A 38 -11.54 -3.59 -10.35
C VAL A 38 -11.96 -3.75 -11.80
N GLU A 39 -13.09 -3.15 -12.22
CA GLU A 39 -13.55 -3.21 -13.61
C GLU A 39 -12.50 -2.66 -14.59
N MET A 40 -11.84 -1.55 -14.26
CA MET A 40 -10.74 -1.00 -15.08
C MET A 40 -9.53 -1.96 -15.09
N TYR A 41 -9.15 -2.53 -13.94
CA TYR A 41 -8.04 -3.46 -13.86
C TYR A 41 -8.26 -4.75 -14.68
N GLU A 42 -9.51 -5.23 -14.75
CA GLU A 42 -9.86 -6.44 -15.49
C GLU A 42 -10.11 -6.17 -16.99
N GLY A 43 -10.66 -5.00 -17.33
CA GLY A 43 -11.14 -4.68 -18.68
C GLY A 43 -10.24 -3.78 -19.51
N ASP A 44 -9.32 -3.03 -18.90
CA ASP A 44 -8.43 -2.08 -19.57
C ASP A 44 -6.96 -2.51 -19.39
N GLN A 45 -6.36 -2.96 -20.50
CA GLN A 45 -4.98 -3.48 -20.51
C GLN A 45 -3.94 -2.41 -20.21
N ASP A 46 -4.17 -1.16 -20.64
CA ASP A 46 -3.24 -0.06 -20.40
C ASP A 46 -3.28 0.35 -18.92
N TYR A 47 -4.48 0.40 -18.33
CA TYR A 47 -4.64 0.63 -16.89
C TYR A 47 -4.01 -0.49 -16.08
N GLN A 48 -4.25 -1.75 -16.43
CA GLN A 48 -3.64 -2.89 -15.77
C GLN A 48 -2.12 -2.83 -15.81
N PHE A 49 -1.54 -2.58 -17.00
CA PHE A 49 -0.11 -2.46 -17.16
C PHE A 49 0.45 -1.34 -16.27
N LEU A 50 -0.14 -0.15 -16.31
CA LEU A 50 0.29 0.98 -15.48
C LEU A 50 0.23 0.64 -13.99
N HIS A 51 -0.89 0.07 -13.53
CA HIS A 51 -1.10 -0.32 -12.15
C HIS A 51 -0.04 -1.32 -11.67
N GLU A 52 0.26 -2.34 -12.48
CA GLU A 52 1.27 -3.34 -12.17
C GLU A 52 2.67 -2.75 -12.11
N ARG A 53 3.05 -1.91 -13.08
CA ARG A 53 4.37 -1.27 -13.10
C ARG A 53 4.58 -0.31 -11.93
N VAL A 54 3.56 0.48 -11.59
CA VAL A 54 3.64 1.40 -10.44
C VAL A 54 3.78 0.60 -9.14
N SER A 55 2.96 -0.43 -8.95
CA SER A 55 3.03 -1.27 -7.73
C SER A 55 4.35 -2.04 -7.62
N ASP A 56 4.93 -2.51 -8.72
CA ASP A 56 6.26 -3.13 -8.74
C ASP A 56 7.35 -2.17 -8.23
N ILE A 57 7.41 -0.95 -8.78
CA ILE A 57 8.42 0.06 -8.40
C ILE A 57 8.33 0.37 -6.91
N TYR A 58 7.12 0.59 -6.38
CA TYR A 58 6.94 0.82 -4.95
C TYR A 58 7.36 -0.39 -4.13
N ALA A 59 7.00 -1.60 -4.54
CA ALA A 59 7.35 -2.81 -3.80
C ALA A 59 8.86 -3.03 -3.74
N GLU A 60 9.58 -2.84 -4.85
CA GLU A 60 11.04 -2.93 -4.90
C GLU A 60 11.71 -1.91 -3.97
N CYS A 61 11.28 -0.64 -4.06
CA CYS A 61 11.79 0.44 -3.22
C CYS A 61 11.53 0.17 -1.73
N LEU A 62 10.32 -0.23 -1.36
CA LEU A 62 9.94 -0.49 0.03
C LEU A 62 10.68 -1.71 0.61
N LYS A 63 10.88 -2.78 -0.19
CA LYS A 63 11.71 -3.93 0.23
C LYS A 63 13.15 -3.51 0.51
N TYR A 64 13.72 -2.66 -0.35
CA TYR A 64 15.04 -2.09 -0.15
C TYR A 64 15.10 -1.25 1.15
N ASP A 65 14.11 -0.39 1.37
CA ASP A 65 14.00 0.46 2.55
C ASP A 65 13.90 -0.35 3.84
N ILE A 66 13.05 -1.39 3.88
CA ILE A 66 12.92 -2.31 5.01
C ILE A 66 14.26 -3.00 5.31
N LYS A 67 14.99 -3.43 4.27
CA LYS A 67 16.30 -4.06 4.44
C LYS A 67 17.32 -3.09 5.04
N ASN A 68 17.33 -1.84 4.59
CA ASN A 68 18.24 -0.82 5.11
C ASN A 68 17.90 -0.43 6.54
N LEU A 69 16.62 -0.33 6.88
CA LEU A 69 16.17 -0.09 8.26
C LEU A 69 16.62 -1.20 9.20
N LYS A 70 16.45 -2.47 8.83
CA LYS A 70 16.91 -3.60 9.64
C LYS A 70 18.42 -3.59 9.88
N LYS A 71 19.21 -3.28 8.85
CA LYS A 71 20.67 -3.13 8.98
C LYS A 71 21.04 -1.98 9.92
N PHE A 72 20.32 -0.87 9.80
CA PHE A 72 20.50 0.31 10.64
C PHE A 72 20.27 -0.03 12.12
N GLU A 73 19.15 -0.69 12.42
CA GLU A 73 18.79 -1.10 13.78
C GLU A 73 19.75 -2.14 14.37
N GLN A 74 20.21 -3.10 13.58
CA GLN A 74 21.14 -4.14 14.04
C GLN A 74 22.49 -3.54 14.42
N GLN A 75 23.05 -2.67 13.57
CA GLN A 75 24.35 -2.03 13.84
C GLN A 75 24.31 -1.04 15.01
N GLY A 76 23.16 -0.40 15.24
CA GLY A 76 22.95 0.44 16.43
C GLY A 76 22.93 -0.34 17.74
N LYS A 77 22.57 -1.64 17.71
CA LYS A 77 22.64 -2.54 18.87
C LYS A 77 24.06 -3.05 19.11
N ASP A 78 24.83 -3.25 18.04
CA ASP A 78 26.15 -3.86 18.11
C ASP A 78 27.30 -2.84 18.38
N ASN A 79 27.09 -1.53 18.12
CA ASN A 79 28.13 -0.49 18.20
C ASN A 79 27.83 0.63 19.23
N VAL A 80 27.46 0.28 20.47
CA VAL A 80 27.17 1.28 21.53
C VAL A 80 28.40 2.14 21.90
N ASN A 81 29.61 1.68 21.58
CA ASN A 81 30.85 2.28 22.10
C ASN A 81 31.79 2.89 21.04
N ASP A 82 31.40 2.95 19.76
CA ASP A 82 32.28 3.48 18.70
C ASP A 82 31.74 4.82 18.13
N PRO A 83 32.19 5.98 18.64
CA PRO A 83 31.62 7.30 18.32
C PRO A 83 31.89 7.78 16.88
N LYS A 84 32.60 7.00 16.06
CA LYS A 84 32.98 7.37 14.69
C LYS A 84 32.01 6.87 13.61
N HIS A 85 31.01 6.07 13.97
CA HIS A 85 30.05 5.50 13.02
C HIS A 85 28.75 6.32 12.97
N SER A 86 28.78 7.48 12.30
CA SER A 86 27.56 8.21 11.96
C SER A 86 26.80 7.45 10.86
N LEU A 87 25.98 6.49 11.27
CA LEU A 87 25.23 5.67 10.33
C LEU A 87 24.18 6.52 9.62
N LYS A 88 24.21 6.52 8.29
CA LYS A 88 23.21 7.21 7.46
C LYS A 88 22.15 6.21 7.04
N LEU A 89 20.91 6.41 7.48
CA LEU A 89 19.78 5.65 6.99
C LEU A 89 19.47 6.09 5.55
N GLY A 90 19.77 5.22 4.58
CA GLY A 90 19.41 5.43 3.18
C GLY A 90 18.04 4.86 2.88
N LEU A 91 17.01 5.72 2.85
CA LEU A 91 15.68 5.38 2.37
C LEU A 91 15.45 5.98 0.98
N THR A 92 14.66 5.30 0.16
CA THR A 92 14.11 5.85 -1.07
C THR A 92 12.98 6.83 -0.77
N ASP A 93 12.59 7.61 -1.78
CA ASP A 93 11.41 8.47 -1.67
C ASP A 93 10.10 7.68 -1.58
N ALA A 94 10.08 6.38 -1.91
CA ALA A 94 8.90 5.55 -1.78
C ALA A 94 8.41 5.48 -0.33
N ALA A 95 9.32 5.45 0.66
CA ALA A 95 8.96 5.49 2.08
C ALA A 95 8.17 6.76 2.47
N ARG A 96 8.33 7.86 1.72
CA ARG A 96 7.63 9.13 1.95
C ARG A 96 6.40 9.29 1.06
N CYS A 97 6.52 8.86 -0.19
CA CYS A 97 5.54 9.10 -1.24
C CYS A 97 4.52 7.97 -1.41
N CYS A 98 4.68 6.85 -0.68
CA CYS A 98 3.71 5.76 -0.71
C CYS A 98 2.31 6.32 -0.40
N PRO A 99 1.30 5.99 -1.22
CA PRO A 99 -0.07 6.43 -0.94
C PRO A 99 -0.48 5.99 0.46
N SER A 100 -1.17 6.88 1.18
CA SER A 100 -1.75 6.48 2.46
C SER A 100 -2.88 5.49 2.20
N VAL A 101 -2.89 4.41 3.00
CA VAL A 101 -4.01 3.44 3.03
C VAL A 101 -5.30 4.21 3.25
N ASP A 102 -6.36 3.82 2.53
CA ASP A 102 -7.69 4.43 2.64
C ASP A 102 -7.79 5.91 2.19
N SER A 103 -6.72 6.45 1.59
CA SER A 103 -6.76 7.75 0.94
C SER A 103 -7.73 7.74 -0.26
N PHE A 104 -8.11 8.93 -0.74
CA PHE A 104 -8.95 9.03 -1.92
C PHE A 104 -8.30 8.33 -3.14
N PHE A 105 -6.97 8.49 -3.30
CA PHE A 105 -6.22 7.86 -4.38
C PHE A 105 -6.21 6.34 -4.24
N ASP A 106 -5.96 5.84 -3.03
CA ASP A 106 -5.97 4.40 -2.77
C ASP A 106 -7.36 3.79 -3.01
N ARG A 107 -8.42 4.42 -2.52
CA ARG A 107 -9.81 3.94 -2.77
C ARG A 107 -10.21 3.96 -4.24
N ALA A 108 -9.60 4.84 -5.03
CA ALA A 108 -9.86 4.94 -6.46
C ALA A 108 -9.10 3.92 -7.30
N THR A 109 -8.02 3.35 -6.78
CA THR A 109 -7.05 2.56 -7.57
C THR A 109 -6.74 1.20 -6.98
N LEU A 110 -6.94 1.01 -5.67
CA LEU A 110 -6.57 -0.16 -4.88
C LEU A 110 -5.05 -0.43 -4.87
N LEU A 111 -4.26 0.61 -5.11
CA LEU A 111 -2.82 0.52 -5.29
C LEU A 111 -2.10 0.06 -4.00
N CYS A 112 -2.55 0.48 -2.81
CA CYS A 112 -1.94 0.02 -1.55
C CYS A 112 -2.07 -1.48 -1.36
N GLU A 113 -3.19 -2.09 -1.79
CA GLU A 113 -3.35 -3.55 -1.70
C GLU A 113 -2.33 -4.25 -2.59
N SER A 114 -2.15 -3.82 -3.84
CA SER A 114 -1.19 -4.45 -4.75
C SER A 114 0.25 -4.30 -4.25
N ILE A 115 0.63 -3.11 -3.78
CA ILE A 115 1.93 -2.88 -3.14
C ILE A 115 2.10 -3.80 -1.93
N ALA A 116 1.12 -3.86 -1.02
CA ALA A 116 1.21 -4.68 0.19
C ALA A 116 1.37 -6.17 -0.13
N LYS A 117 0.61 -6.70 -1.09
CA LYS A 117 0.75 -8.08 -1.58
C LYS A 117 2.16 -8.32 -2.07
N LYS A 118 2.70 -7.44 -2.93
CA LYS A 118 4.05 -7.61 -3.49
C LYS A 118 5.16 -7.48 -2.44
N VAL A 119 4.96 -6.72 -1.36
CA VAL A 119 5.97 -6.52 -0.30
C VAL A 119 5.96 -7.69 0.71
N PHE A 120 4.78 -8.18 1.09
CA PHE A 120 4.62 -9.05 2.26
C PHE A 120 4.12 -10.47 1.98
N LEU A 121 3.60 -10.75 0.78
CA LEU A 121 3.21 -12.10 0.33
C LEU A 121 4.22 -12.62 -0.69
#